data_AF-A0A9X6QM04-F1
#
_entry.id   AF-A0A9X6QM04-F1
#
_cell.length_a   1.000
_cell.length_b   1.000
_cell.length_c   1.000
_cell.angle_alpha   90.00
_cell.angle_beta   90.00
_cell.angle_gamma   90.00
#
_symmetry.space_group_name_H-M   'P 1'
#
loop_
_entity.id
_entity.type
_entity.pdbx_description
1 polymer ?
#
loop_
_entity_poly.entity_id
_entity_poly.type
_entity_poly.pdbx_seq_one_letter_code
_entity_poly.pdbx_strand_id
1 'polypeptide(L)'
;MKLQYIFEESLWSKKLKSDREEFGIVSHVIDKKMEAIIRGWNLPEVLKKQEEDIEFKFDDSGIVNEYEKGYRCKDGSVKFRLYDKKEKKALFTMEFYKRIPLLGNAINLMLLYVHDENLRGQGVSSYYFDRLIEYAQREGIERIDVKANADDPYFKDDSKVNALNQKKLEEFYLRRNKKIPVNLIQ
;
A
#
# COMPACT_ATOMS: atom_id res chain seq x y z
N MET A 1 -35.71 -40.78 3.69
CA MET A 1 -35.46 -39.32 3.73
C MET A 1 -33.95 -39.07 3.65
N LYS A 2 -33.38 -38.94 2.44
CA LYS A 2 -31.94 -38.69 2.20
C LYS A 2 -31.65 -38.32 0.73
N LEU A 3 -32.53 -37.55 0.09
CA LEU A 3 -32.38 -37.16 -1.33
C LEU A 3 -32.19 -35.65 -1.55
N GLN A 4 -32.32 -34.83 -0.51
CA GLN A 4 -32.20 -33.37 -0.64
C GLN A 4 -30.73 -32.89 -0.61
N TYR A 5 -29.83 -33.65 0.03
CA TYR A 5 -28.42 -33.26 0.21
C TYR A 5 -27.56 -33.42 -1.05
N ILE A 6 -27.89 -34.35 -1.95
CA ILE A 6 -27.05 -34.66 -3.13
C ILE A 6 -27.26 -33.62 -4.24
N PHE A 7 -28.42 -32.97 -4.31
CA PHE A 7 -28.73 -32.02 -5.39
C PHE A 7 -28.03 -30.66 -5.18
N GLU A 8 -27.89 -30.21 -3.93
CA GLU A 8 -27.24 -28.95 -3.57
C GLU A 8 -25.71 -29.01 -3.80
N GLU A 9 -25.05 -30.13 -3.50
CA GLU A 9 -23.60 -30.28 -3.78
C GLU A 9 -23.29 -30.21 -5.29
N SER A 10 -24.22 -30.66 -6.14
CA SER A 10 -24.04 -30.60 -7.60
C SER A 10 -24.17 -29.17 -8.16
N LEU A 11 -25.02 -28.34 -7.55
CA LEU A 11 -25.20 -26.94 -7.91
C LEU A 11 -24.06 -26.07 -7.35
N TRP A 12 -23.61 -26.35 -6.13
CA TRP A 12 -22.47 -25.66 -5.51
C TRP A 12 -21.15 -25.96 -6.25
N SER A 13 -20.92 -27.21 -6.63
CA SER A 13 -19.73 -27.61 -7.39
C SER A 13 -19.74 -27.10 -8.83
N LYS A 14 -20.91 -26.99 -9.48
CA LYS A 14 -21.04 -26.35 -10.79
C LYS A 14 -20.85 -24.84 -10.72
N LYS A 15 -21.34 -24.18 -9.67
CA LYS A 15 -21.11 -22.75 -9.44
C LYS A 15 -19.62 -22.46 -9.17
N LEU A 16 -18.97 -23.26 -8.32
CA LEU A 16 -17.52 -23.18 -8.09
C LEU A 16 -16.68 -23.48 -9.35
N LYS A 17 -17.14 -24.36 -10.25
CA LYS A 17 -16.45 -24.62 -11.52
C LYS A 17 -16.66 -23.50 -12.54
N SER A 18 -17.87 -22.94 -12.63
CA SER A 18 -18.15 -21.74 -13.42
C SER A 18 -17.31 -20.56 -12.94
N ASP A 19 -17.23 -20.36 -11.62
CA ASP A 19 -16.41 -19.31 -11.02
C ASP A 19 -14.91 -19.58 -11.29
N ARG A 20 -14.45 -20.85 -11.24
CA ARG A 20 -13.05 -21.27 -11.53
C ARG A 20 -12.65 -21.14 -13.01
N GLU A 21 -13.57 -21.31 -13.94
CA GLU A 21 -13.29 -21.10 -15.37
C GLU A 21 -13.29 -19.60 -15.73
N GLU A 22 -13.93 -18.75 -14.93
CA GLU A 22 -13.81 -17.28 -14.99
C GLU A 22 -12.52 -16.75 -14.33
N PHE A 23 -11.79 -17.60 -13.57
CA PHE A 23 -10.45 -17.32 -13.03
C PHE A 23 -9.31 -17.50 -14.05
N GLY A 24 -9.63 -17.62 -15.34
CA GLY A 24 -8.70 -17.34 -16.44
C GLY A 24 -8.63 -15.84 -16.69
N ILE A 25 -7.62 -15.19 -16.10
CA ILE A 25 -7.43 -13.73 -15.92
C ILE A 25 -8.02 -13.26 -14.58
N VAL A 26 -7.21 -13.33 -13.52
CA VAL A 26 -7.44 -12.53 -12.30
C VAL A 26 -7.30 -11.06 -12.71
N SER A 27 -8.40 -10.46 -13.17
CA SER A 27 -8.44 -9.01 -13.32
C SER A 27 -8.17 -8.44 -11.94
N HIS A 28 -7.10 -7.65 -11.84
CA HIS A 28 -6.78 -6.90 -10.65
C HIS A 28 -7.82 -5.80 -10.55
N VAL A 29 -9.03 -6.14 -10.09
CA VAL A 29 -10.12 -5.17 -9.99
C VAL A 29 -9.69 -4.14 -8.95
N ILE A 30 -9.33 -2.98 -9.47
CA ILE A 30 -9.06 -1.78 -8.68
C ILE A 30 -10.39 -1.32 -8.10
N ASP A 31 -10.49 -1.26 -6.78
CA ASP A 31 -11.60 -0.60 -6.11
C ASP A 31 -11.53 0.90 -6.40
N LYS A 32 -12.48 1.38 -7.20
CA LYS A 32 -12.53 2.79 -7.64
C LYS A 32 -12.77 3.77 -6.49
N LYS A 33 -13.44 3.36 -5.40
CA LYS A 33 -13.62 4.21 -4.22
C LYS A 33 -12.30 4.37 -3.50
N MET A 34 -11.58 3.27 -3.29
CA MET A 34 -10.28 3.32 -2.63
C MET A 34 -9.23 4.05 -3.49
N GLU A 35 -9.24 3.83 -4.80
CA GLU A 35 -8.40 4.57 -5.75
C GLU A 35 -8.66 6.08 -5.66
N ALA A 36 -9.92 6.50 -5.65
CA ALA A 36 -10.28 7.91 -5.52
C ALA A 36 -9.80 8.52 -4.18
N ILE A 37 -9.85 7.76 -3.09
CA ILE A 37 -9.31 8.20 -1.79
C ILE A 37 -7.80 8.47 -1.90
N ILE A 38 -7.03 7.52 -2.44
CA ILE A 38 -5.57 7.65 -2.55
C ILE A 38 -5.19 8.78 -3.50
N ARG A 39 -5.82 8.88 -4.68
CA ARG A 39 -5.58 9.99 -5.61
C ARG A 39 -5.97 11.33 -4.99
N GLY A 40 -7.04 11.35 -4.21
CA GLY A 40 -7.49 12.53 -3.46
C GLY A 40 -6.51 12.99 -2.38
N TRP A 41 -5.53 12.16 -2.00
CA TRP A 41 -4.43 12.61 -1.16
C TRP A 41 -3.51 13.59 -1.88
N ASN A 42 -3.52 13.66 -3.21
CA ASN A 42 -2.71 14.57 -4.03
C ASN A 42 -1.19 14.39 -3.78
N LEU A 43 -0.37 15.18 -4.47
CA LEU A 43 1.09 15.17 -4.37
C LEU A 43 1.59 16.11 -3.26
N PRO A 44 2.69 15.76 -2.57
CA PRO A 44 3.40 16.69 -1.70
C PRO A 44 3.96 17.87 -2.50
N GLU A 45 4.13 19.03 -1.85
CA GLU A 45 4.55 20.29 -2.49
C GLU A 45 5.83 20.15 -3.34
N VAL A 46 6.82 19.37 -2.88
CA VAL A 46 8.07 19.11 -3.60
C VAL A 46 7.86 18.47 -4.98
N LEU A 47 6.75 17.78 -5.19
CA LEU A 47 6.41 17.09 -6.44
C LEU A 47 5.42 17.87 -7.31
N LYS A 48 4.82 18.95 -6.82
CA LYS A 48 3.76 19.67 -7.57
C LYS A 48 4.24 20.30 -8.88
N LYS A 49 5.49 20.78 -8.94
CA LYS A 49 6.04 21.38 -10.16
C LYS A 49 6.11 20.42 -11.35
N GLN A 50 6.07 19.13 -11.09
CA GLN A 50 6.11 18.06 -12.09
C GLN A 50 4.88 17.16 -12.01
N GLU A 51 3.76 17.68 -11.48
CA GLU A 51 2.52 16.92 -11.29
C GLU A 51 2.01 16.30 -12.58
N GLU A 52 2.09 17.02 -13.70
CA GLU A 52 1.68 16.53 -15.02
C GLU A 52 2.48 15.30 -15.47
N ASP A 53 3.72 15.15 -14.98
CA ASP A 53 4.61 14.04 -15.29
C ASP A 53 4.51 12.89 -14.28
N ILE A 54 3.79 13.06 -13.18
CA ILE A 54 3.64 12.03 -12.14
C ILE A 54 2.32 11.28 -12.30
N GLU A 55 2.42 9.95 -12.28
CA GLU A 55 1.28 9.05 -12.30
C GLU A 55 1.17 8.26 -10.99
N PHE A 56 -0.03 8.19 -10.42
CA PHE A 56 -0.36 7.19 -9.39
C PHE A 56 -0.66 5.85 -10.06
N LYS A 57 0.12 4.82 -9.75
CA LYS A 57 -0.09 3.46 -10.23
C LYS A 57 -0.48 2.51 -9.11
N PHE A 58 -1.44 1.64 -9.43
CA PHE A 58 -2.06 0.67 -8.52
C PHE A 58 -2.01 -0.77 -9.07
N ASP A 59 -1.19 -0.99 -10.08
CA ASP A 59 -0.95 -2.29 -10.71
C ASP A 59 0.52 -2.43 -11.14
N ASP A 60 0.88 -3.63 -11.56
CA ASP A 60 2.25 -3.97 -11.94
C ASP A 60 2.59 -3.53 -13.38
N SER A 61 1.73 -2.75 -14.06
CA SER A 61 1.96 -2.35 -15.44
C SER A 61 3.20 -1.46 -15.57
N GLY A 62 4.08 -1.82 -16.51
CA GLY A 62 5.34 -1.12 -16.74
C GLY A 62 6.33 -1.20 -15.57
N ILE A 63 6.24 -2.25 -14.74
CA ILE A 63 7.28 -2.59 -13.75
C ILE A 63 8.26 -3.57 -14.37
N VAL A 64 9.54 -3.20 -14.37
CA VAL A 64 10.64 -4.06 -14.84
C VAL A 64 11.32 -4.77 -13.66
N ASN A 65 11.25 -4.21 -12.45
CA ASN A 65 11.85 -4.80 -11.25
C ASN A 65 11.02 -6.01 -10.77
N GLU A 66 11.65 -7.18 -10.67
CA GLU A 66 10.98 -8.41 -10.23
C GLU A 66 10.61 -8.41 -8.74
N TYR A 67 11.30 -7.60 -7.93
CA TYR A 67 11.16 -7.54 -6.48
C TYR A 67 10.08 -6.55 -6.01
N GLU A 68 9.71 -5.58 -6.84
CA GLU A 68 8.69 -4.57 -6.51
C GLU A 68 7.39 -4.84 -7.28
N LYS A 69 6.68 -5.90 -6.93
CA LYS A 69 5.40 -6.33 -7.53
C LYS A 69 4.23 -6.32 -6.54
N GLY A 70 3.04 -6.68 -6.99
CA GLY A 70 1.85 -6.84 -6.16
C GLY A 70 1.14 -5.52 -5.85
N TYR A 71 1.30 -4.53 -6.73
CA TYR A 71 0.53 -3.30 -6.66
C TYR A 71 -0.96 -3.59 -6.80
N ARG A 72 -1.74 -2.95 -5.95
CA ARG A 72 -3.17 -3.21 -5.83
C ARG A 72 -3.85 -2.06 -5.11
N CYS A 73 -5.13 -1.90 -5.39
CA CYS A 73 -6.00 -1.02 -4.62
C CYS A 73 -7.33 -1.72 -4.41
N LYS A 74 -7.48 -2.36 -3.25
CA LYS A 74 -8.73 -3.00 -2.80
C LYS A 74 -9.16 -2.34 -1.50
N ASP A 75 -10.43 -2.49 -1.12
CA ASP A 75 -10.89 -2.02 0.19
C ASP A 75 -9.98 -2.58 1.30
N GLY A 76 -9.36 -1.66 2.04
CA GLY A 76 -8.44 -1.99 3.12
C GLY A 76 -7.16 -2.71 2.70
N SER A 77 -6.78 -2.81 1.42
CA SER A 77 -5.48 -3.39 1.01
C SER A 77 -4.92 -2.63 -0.18
N VAL A 78 -3.91 -1.81 0.08
CA VAL A 78 -3.38 -0.87 -0.91
C VAL A 78 -1.87 -1.00 -0.99
N LYS A 79 -1.37 -1.13 -2.22
CA LYS A 79 0.01 -0.88 -2.59
C LYS A 79 0.01 0.00 -3.83
N PHE A 80 0.51 1.23 -3.72
CA PHE A 80 0.56 2.19 -4.81
C PHE A 80 1.94 2.82 -4.93
N ARG A 81 2.26 3.33 -6.13
CA ARG A 81 3.48 4.12 -6.38
C ARG A 81 3.18 5.43 -7.07
N LEU A 82 4.08 6.38 -6.87
CA LEU A 82 4.24 7.53 -7.75
C LEU A 82 5.30 7.19 -8.80
N TYR A 83 4.93 7.35 -10.07
CA TYR A 83 5.79 7.06 -11.20
C TYR A 83 6.06 8.33 -11.98
N ASP A 84 7.33 8.64 -12.19
CA ASP A 84 7.77 9.71 -13.09
C ASP A 84 7.73 9.18 -14.52
N LYS A 85 6.81 9.70 -15.34
CA LYS A 85 6.64 9.27 -16.72
C LYS A 85 7.78 9.71 -17.62
N LYS A 86 8.44 10.83 -17.30
CA LYS A 86 9.50 11.42 -18.11
C LYS A 86 10.80 10.65 -17.91
N GLU A 87 11.18 10.46 -16.64
CA GLU A 87 12.40 9.75 -16.25
C GLU A 87 12.19 8.23 -16.14
N LYS A 88 10.94 7.76 -16.32
CA LYS A 88 10.52 6.35 -16.31
C LYS A 88 10.90 5.60 -15.03
N LYS A 89 10.90 6.28 -13.88
CA LYS A 89 11.32 5.72 -12.58
C LYS A 89 10.23 5.84 -11.52
N ALA A 90 10.27 4.93 -10.54
CA ALA A 90 9.47 5.09 -9.33
C ALA A 90 10.06 6.22 -8.46
N LEU A 91 9.20 7.04 -7.86
CA LEU A 91 9.60 8.10 -6.93
C LEU A 91 9.30 7.70 -5.48
N PHE A 92 8.17 7.04 -5.28
CA PHE A 92 7.66 6.67 -3.97
C PHE A 92 6.78 5.42 -4.07
N THR A 93 6.83 4.55 -3.06
CA THR A 93 5.91 3.41 -2.89
C THR A 93 5.39 3.38 -1.47
N MET A 94 4.10 3.07 -1.33
CA MET A 94 3.48 2.83 -0.04
C MET A 94 2.60 1.59 -0.09
N GLU A 95 2.71 0.75 0.93
CA GLU A 95 1.90 -0.45 1.11
C GLU A 95 1.32 -0.51 2.52
N PHE A 96 0.00 -0.63 2.62
CA PHE A 96 -0.69 -0.84 3.88
C PHE A 96 -1.93 -1.73 3.71
N TYR A 97 -2.38 -2.33 4.80
CA TYR A 97 -3.67 -3.00 4.84
C TYR A 97 -4.38 -2.82 6.19
N LYS A 98 -5.70 -2.70 6.13
CA LYS A 98 -6.58 -2.82 7.29
C LYS A 98 -6.54 -4.26 7.76
N ARG A 99 -6.40 -4.43 9.07
CA ARG A 99 -6.48 -5.72 9.73
C ARG A 99 -7.93 -6.20 9.76
N ILE A 100 -8.13 -7.52 9.65
CA ILE A 100 -9.45 -8.13 9.79
C ILE A 100 -9.98 -7.80 11.20
N PRO A 101 -11.26 -7.40 11.36
CA PRO A 101 -11.80 -6.93 12.65
C PRO A 101 -11.54 -7.86 13.84
N LEU A 102 -11.57 -9.18 13.64
CA LEU A 102 -11.29 -10.17 14.69
C LEU A 102 -9.88 -10.07 15.29
N LEU A 103 -8.91 -9.52 14.55
CA LEU A 103 -7.51 -9.39 14.97
C LEU A 103 -7.20 -7.97 15.51
N GLY A 104 -8.25 -7.18 15.73
CA GLY A 104 -8.19 -5.80 16.18
C GLY A 104 -8.30 -4.80 15.04
N ASN A 105 -8.78 -3.61 15.39
CA ASN A 105 -9.08 -2.54 14.46
C ASN A 105 -7.81 -1.69 14.20
N ALA A 106 -6.94 -2.18 13.31
CA ALA A 106 -5.63 -1.59 13.05
C ALA A 106 -5.34 -1.50 11.55
N ILE A 107 -4.45 -0.58 11.17
CA ILE A 107 -3.77 -0.62 9.87
C ILE A 107 -2.35 -1.13 10.07
N ASN A 108 -1.92 -2.06 9.24
CA ASN A 108 -0.52 -2.48 9.14
C ASN A 108 0.14 -1.70 7.99
N LEU A 109 1.12 -0.87 8.30
CA LEU A 109 1.98 -0.21 7.30
C LEU A 109 3.18 -1.13 7.02
N MET A 110 3.22 -1.70 5.82
CA MET A 110 4.24 -2.65 5.39
C MET A 110 5.40 -1.98 4.66
N LEU A 111 5.12 -0.90 3.92
CA LEU A 111 6.13 -0.19 3.15
C LEU A 111 5.81 1.31 3.08
N LEU A 112 6.84 2.13 3.27
CA LEU A 112 6.81 3.57 3.05
C LEU A 112 8.19 3.99 2.54
N TYR A 113 8.36 3.99 1.23
CA TYR A 113 9.67 4.04 0.59
C TYR A 113 9.79 5.17 -0.43
N VAL A 114 10.89 5.92 -0.36
CA VAL A 114 11.24 6.96 -1.34
C VAL A 114 12.43 6.45 -2.13
N HIS A 115 12.17 6.16 -3.40
CA HIS A 115 13.13 5.58 -4.34
C HIS A 115 14.23 6.57 -4.72
N ASP A 116 13.84 7.82 -5.02
CA ASP A 116 14.79 8.86 -5.42
C ASP A 116 15.51 9.46 -4.20
N GLU A 117 16.83 9.31 -4.14
CA GLU A 117 17.66 9.83 -3.06
C GLU A 117 17.59 11.36 -2.88
N ASN A 118 17.25 12.10 -3.94
CA ASN A 118 17.10 13.55 -3.90
C ASN A 118 15.77 13.99 -3.29
N LEU A 119 14.78 13.10 -3.27
CA LEU A 119 13.48 13.33 -2.62
C LEU A 119 13.48 12.93 -1.14
N ARG A 120 14.48 12.15 -0.70
CA ARG A 120 14.63 11.79 0.71
C ARG A 120 14.96 13.03 1.54
N GLY A 121 14.29 13.17 2.68
CA GLY A 121 14.36 14.37 3.51
C GLY A 121 13.50 15.54 3.02
N GLN A 122 12.87 15.46 1.85
CA GLN A 122 12.02 16.53 1.29
C GLN A 122 10.54 16.41 1.71
N GLY A 123 10.23 15.57 2.71
CA GLY A 123 8.88 15.47 3.28
C GLY A 123 7.89 14.56 2.54
N VAL A 124 8.29 13.83 1.49
CA VAL A 124 7.41 12.89 0.76
C VAL A 124 6.83 11.81 1.70
N SER A 125 7.67 11.10 2.44
CA SER A 125 7.20 10.07 3.41
C SER A 125 6.35 10.68 4.51
N SER A 126 6.72 11.87 5.01
CA SER A 126 5.94 12.59 6.02
C SER A 126 4.53 12.85 5.53
N TYR A 127 4.41 13.38 4.31
CA TYR A 127 3.14 13.71 3.69
C TYR A 127 2.19 12.51 3.62
N TYR A 128 2.65 11.41 3.02
CA TYR A 128 1.80 10.24 2.83
C TYR A 128 1.48 9.50 4.12
N PHE A 129 2.41 9.49 5.08
CA PHE A 129 2.12 8.91 6.39
C PHE A 129 1.09 9.75 7.17
N ASP A 130 1.14 11.09 7.07
CA ASP A 130 0.12 11.96 7.66
C ASP A 130 -1.25 11.75 7.01
N ARG A 131 -1.31 11.50 5.68
CA ARG A 131 -2.55 11.11 4.98
C ARG A 131 -3.09 9.75 5.41
N LEU A 132 -2.21 8.79 5.69
CA LEU A 132 -2.62 7.50 6.26
C LEU A 132 -3.23 7.67 7.65
N ILE A 133 -2.66 8.53 8.49
CA ILE A 133 -3.21 8.85 9.82
C ILE A 133 -4.60 9.46 9.68
N GLU A 134 -4.78 10.44 8.80
CA GLU A 134 -6.10 11.06 8.54
C GLU A 134 -7.12 10.06 7.99
N TYR A 135 -6.69 9.14 7.13
CA TYR A 135 -7.51 8.03 6.66
C TYR A 135 -7.91 7.11 7.81
N ALA A 136 -6.96 6.68 8.64
CA ALA A 136 -7.18 5.82 9.79
C ALA A 136 -8.23 6.42 10.74
N GLN A 137 -8.11 7.72 11.04
CA GLN A 137 -9.06 8.44 11.89
C GLN A 137 -10.48 8.47 11.31
N ARG A 138 -10.62 8.76 10.01
CA ARG A 138 -11.93 8.78 9.34
C ARG A 138 -12.61 7.42 9.31
N GLU A 139 -11.83 6.37 9.18
CA GLU A 139 -12.30 4.98 9.15
C GLU A 139 -12.50 4.39 10.56
N GLY A 140 -12.28 5.18 11.62
CA GLY A 140 -12.43 4.73 13.00
C GLY A 140 -11.39 3.68 13.41
N ILE A 141 -10.23 3.63 12.76
CA ILE A 141 -9.12 2.72 13.09
C ILE A 141 -8.49 3.15 14.43
N GLU A 142 -8.15 2.19 15.28
CA GLU A 142 -7.64 2.46 16.63
C GLU A 142 -6.12 2.66 16.67
N ARG A 143 -5.37 2.06 15.74
CA ARG A 143 -3.91 2.14 15.70
C ARG A 143 -3.32 1.87 14.31
N ILE A 144 -2.07 2.29 14.13
CA ILE A 144 -1.22 1.91 13.01
C ILE A 144 -0.03 1.11 13.55
N ASP A 145 0.11 -0.13 13.10
CA ASP A 145 1.25 -0.98 13.41
C ASP A 145 2.24 -0.92 12.23
N VAL A 146 3.51 -0.64 12.51
CA VAL A 146 4.54 -0.34 11.50
C VAL A 146 5.74 -1.26 11.67
N LYS A 147 6.16 -1.93 10.59
CA LYS A 147 7.44 -2.62 10.54
C LYS A 147 8.52 -1.66 10.05
N ALA A 148 9.27 -1.06 10.97
CA ALA A 148 10.38 -0.19 10.62
C ALA A 148 11.63 -1.05 10.33
N ASN A 149 12.02 -1.15 9.07
CA ASN A 149 13.21 -1.90 8.65
C ASN A 149 14.05 -1.07 7.66
N ALA A 150 15.13 -0.45 8.13
CA ALA A 150 16.03 0.34 7.28
C ALA A 150 16.90 -0.53 6.36
N ASP A 151 17.08 -1.81 6.72
CA ASP A 151 17.96 -2.76 6.05
C ASP A 151 17.15 -3.84 5.31
N ASP A 152 15.95 -3.49 4.82
CA ASP A 152 15.10 -4.42 4.10
C ASP A 152 15.82 -4.99 2.86
N PRO A 153 15.97 -6.33 2.73
CA PRO A 153 16.72 -6.95 1.65
C PRO A 153 16.20 -6.60 0.25
N TYR A 154 14.92 -6.21 0.12
CA TYR A 154 14.34 -5.78 -1.16
C TYR A 154 14.97 -4.50 -1.70
N PHE A 155 15.59 -3.68 -0.84
CA PHE A 155 16.23 -2.40 -1.19
C PHE A 155 17.72 -2.39 -0.82
N LYS A 156 18.37 -3.56 -0.82
CA LYS A 156 19.79 -3.68 -0.47
C LYS A 156 20.72 -3.02 -1.50
N ASP A 157 20.31 -3.03 -2.77
CA ASP A 157 21.11 -2.52 -3.90
C ASP A 157 20.82 -1.04 -4.19
N ASP A 158 19.81 -0.47 -3.52
CA ASP A 158 19.48 0.95 -3.63
C ASP A 158 20.50 1.82 -2.89
N SER A 159 20.80 2.99 -3.45
CA SER A 159 21.58 4.02 -2.76
C SER A 159 21.00 4.29 -1.37
N LYS A 160 21.87 4.42 -0.35
CA LYS A 160 21.49 4.81 1.02
C LYS A 160 21.72 6.29 1.30
N VAL A 161 22.06 7.09 0.28
CA VAL A 161 22.19 8.54 0.40
C VAL A 161 20.88 9.13 0.91
N ASN A 162 20.97 9.99 1.92
CA ASN A 162 19.83 10.63 2.61
C ASN A 162 18.80 9.66 3.24
N ALA A 163 19.07 8.35 3.30
CA ALA A 163 18.21 7.39 3.97
C ALA A 163 18.32 7.53 5.50
N LEU A 164 17.21 7.27 6.19
CA LEU A 164 17.24 7.17 7.64
C LEU A 164 17.88 5.84 8.03
N ASN A 165 18.78 5.87 9.02
CA ASN A 165 19.18 4.65 9.70
C ASN A 165 18.03 4.13 10.58
N GLN A 166 18.14 2.89 11.06
CA GLN A 166 17.09 2.21 11.82
C GLN A 166 16.54 3.08 12.98
N LYS A 167 17.41 3.62 13.83
CA LYS A 167 17.01 4.48 14.95
C LYS A 167 16.21 5.71 14.49
N LYS A 168 16.68 6.41 13.46
CA LYS A 168 15.98 7.60 12.92
C LYS A 168 14.66 7.23 12.26
N LEU A 169 14.56 6.05 11.66
CA LEU A 169 13.32 5.53 11.05
C LEU A 169 12.27 5.23 12.13
N GLU A 170 12.66 4.58 13.22
CA GLU A 170 11.78 4.34 14.37
C GLU A 170 11.29 5.66 14.99
N GLU A 171 12.20 6.61 15.20
CA GLU A 171 11.86 7.95 15.68
C GLU A 171 10.92 8.70 14.72
N PHE A 172 11.07 8.52 13.40
CA PHE A 172 10.20 9.14 12.40
C PHE A 172 8.73 8.73 12.60
N TYR A 173 8.48 7.44 12.89
CA TYR A 173 7.13 6.94 13.14
C TYR A 173 6.61 7.37 14.52
N LEU A 174 7.40 7.19 15.57
CA LEU A 174 6.98 7.47 16.96
C LEU A 174 6.65 8.95 17.21
N ARG A 175 7.27 9.89 16.48
CA ARG A 175 6.96 11.33 16.60
C ARG A 175 5.52 11.68 16.21
N ARG A 176 4.82 10.80 15.48
CA ARG A 176 3.43 10.99 15.01
C ARG A 176 2.38 10.27 15.84
N ASN A 177 2.79 9.64 16.94
CA ASN A 177 1.96 8.93 17.90
C ASN A 177 1.00 9.83 18.72
N LYS A 178 0.59 10.99 18.19
CA LYS A 178 -0.25 11.97 18.88
C LYS A 178 -1.73 11.87 18.51
N LYS A 179 -2.00 11.53 17.25
CA LYS A 179 -3.35 11.53 16.66
C LYS A 179 -4.01 10.16 16.74
N ILE A 180 -3.22 9.13 16.49
CA ILE A 180 -3.59 7.73 16.57
C ILE A 180 -2.36 6.98 17.10
N PRO A 181 -2.52 5.96 17.96
CA PRO A 181 -1.45 5.08 18.36
C PRO A 181 -0.65 4.56 17.16
N VAL A 182 0.67 4.77 17.18
CA VAL A 182 1.63 4.22 16.22
C VAL A 182 2.56 3.28 16.97
N ASN A 183 2.49 1.99 16.66
CA ASN A 183 3.31 0.97 17.28
C ASN A 183 4.37 0.45 16.31
N LEU A 184 5.57 0.24 16.81
CA LEU A 184 6.61 -0.47 16.07
C LEU A 184 6.45 -1.97 16.33
N ILE A 185 6.39 -2.75 15.25
CA ILE A 185 6.30 -4.21 15.29
C ILE A 185 7.55 -4.83 14.66
N GLN A 186 7.88 -6.05 15.09
CA GLN A 186 9.07 -6.80 14.65
C GLN A 186 8.79 -7.63 13.38
#